data_AF-A0A2H6HC05-F1
#
_entry.id   AF-A0A2H6HC05-F1
#
_cell.length_a   1.000
_cell.length_b   1.000
_cell.length_c   1.000
_cell.angle_alpha   90.00
_cell.angle_beta   90.00
_cell.angle_gamma   90.00
#
_symmetry.space_group_name_H-M   'P 1'
#
loop_
_entity.id
_entity.type
_entity.pdbx_description
1 polymer ?
#
loop_
_entity_poly.entity_id
_entity_poly.type
_entity_poly.pdbx_seq_one_letter_code
_entity_poly.pdbx_strand_id
1 'polypeptide(L)' 'MTEHLVGTVSHYYGKLKVAGIDLSGRLNVGDTVRILGHTSDFTQIVDSIQVEHEAVASVQPANPSVSR' A
#
# COMPACT_ATOMS: atom_id res chain seq x y z
N MET A 1 -11.68 -14.26 9.78
CA MET A 1 -11.47 -13.07 8.93
C MET A 1 -10.02 -13.09 8.52
N THR A 2 -9.73 -13.35 7.25
CA THR A 2 -8.38 -13.62 6.75
C THR A 2 -7.72 -12.29 6.42
N GLU A 3 -6.78 -11.84 7.24
CA GLU A 3 -5.95 -10.68 6.91
C GLU A 3 -5.05 -11.07 5.73
N HIS A 4 -5.21 -10.41 4.59
CA HIS A 4 -4.39 -10.67 3.41
C HIS A 4 -3.33 -9.58 3.28
N LEU A 5 -2.07 -9.98 3.13
CA LEU A 5 -0.98 -9.05 2.93
C LEU A 5 -1.16 -8.33 1.59
N VAL A 6 -1.65 -7.10 1.65
CA VAL A 6 -1.82 -6.23 0.47
C VAL A 6 -0.49 -5.70 -0.04
N GLY A 7 0.54 -5.61 0.81
CA GLY A 7 1.88 -5.17 0.44
C GLY A 7 2.78 -4.91 1.63
N THR A 8 4.03 -4.53 1.35
CA THR A 8 5.05 -4.20 2.36
C THR A 8 5.58 -2.80 2.12
N VAL A 9 5.73 -1.99 3.18
CA VAL A 9 6.31 -0.65 3.05
C VAL A 9 7.81 -0.76 2.79
N SER A 10 8.26 -0.41 1.59
CA SER A 10 9.69 -0.36 1.25
C SER A 10 10.35 0.94 1.69
N HIS A 11 9.62 2.05 1.64
CA HIS A 11 10.14 3.36 2.04
C HIS A 11 9.05 4.21 2.68
N TYR A 12 9.37 4.94 3.75
CA TYR A 12 8.44 5.87 4.38
C TYR A 12 9.08 7.25 4.51
N TYR A 13 8.49 8.25 3.85
CA TYR A 13 8.89 9.65 3.92
C TYR A 13 8.04 10.37 4.96
N GLY A 14 8.41 10.26 6.24
CA GLY A 14 7.63 10.85 7.35
C GLY A 14 7.41 12.37 7.26
N LYS A 15 8.31 13.12 6.60
CA LYS A 15 8.14 14.57 6.35
C LYS A 15 7.01 14.87 5.37
N LEU A 16 6.83 14.02 4.35
CA LEU A 16 5.84 14.18 3.29
C LEU A 16 4.59 13.32 3.52
N LYS A 17 4.60 12.45 4.55
CA LYS A 17 3.60 11.41 4.81
C LYS A 17 3.34 10.50 3.61
N VAL A 18 4.35 10.30 2.77
CA VAL A 18 4.29 9.42 1.60
C VAL A 18 4.99 8.10 1.94
N ALA A 19 4.30 6.98 1.72
CA ALA A 19 4.86 5.65 1.85
C ALA A 19 5.02 5.01 0.46
N GLY A 20 6.23 4.63 0.09
CA GLY A 20 6.48 3.69 -0.99
C GLY A 20 6.18 2.28 -0.49
N ILE A 21 5.14 1.66 -1.04
CA ILE A 21 4.66 0.33 -0.65
C ILE A 21 4.81 -0.58 -1.86
N ASP A 22 5.48 -1.72 -1.67
CA ASP A 22 5.47 -2.81 -2.62
C ASP A 22 4.16 -3.58 -2.46
N LEU A 23 3.23 -3.34 -3.38
CA LEU A 23 1.93 -3.99 -3.38
C LEU A 23 2.11 -5.46 -3.78
N SER A 24 1.65 -6.38 -2.95
CA SER A 24 1.55 -7.81 -3.28
C SER A 24 0.11 -8.22 -3.66
N GLY A 25 -0.86 -7.36 -3.38
CA GLY A 25 -2.28 -7.58 -3.67
C GLY A 25 -2.94 -6.35 -4.26
N ARG A 26 -4.24 -6.47 -4.56
CA ARG A 26 -5.03 -5.31 -5.00
C ARG A 26 -5.38 -4.44 -3.81
N LEU A 27 -5.30 -3.13 -4.02
CA LEU A 27 -5.74 -2.10 -3.10
C LEU A 27 -6.69 -1.16 -3.84
N ASN A 28 -7.79 -0.77 -3.20
CA ASN A 28 -8.75 0.17 -3.76
C ASN A 28 -8.87 1.42 -2.87
N VAL A 29 -9.28 2.53 -3.48
CA VAL A 29 -9.74 3.70 -2.74
C VAL A 29 -10.98 3.33 -1.93
N GLY A 30 -11.02 3.73 -0.66
CA GLY A 30 -12.03 3.35 0.34
C GLY A 30 -11.69 2.08 1.12
N ASP A 31 -10.64 1.34 0.75
CA ASP A 31 -10.22 0.16 1.50
C ASP A 31 -9.51 0.56 2.81
N THR A 32 -9.60 -0.29 3.82
CA THR A 32 -8.99 -0.04 5.13
C THR A 32 -7.71 -0.84 5.26
N VAL A 33 -6.57 -0.15 5.21
CA VAL A 33 -5.26 -0.79 5.38
C VAL A 33 -4.77 -0.65 6.80
N ARG A 34 -4.14 -1.71 7.30
CA ARG A 34 -3.47 -1.72 8.59
C ARG A 34 -1.96 -1.71 8.35
N ILE A 35 -1.31 -0.63 8.76
CA ILE A 35 0.12 -0.44 8.61
C ILE A 35 0.76 -0.84 9.93
N LEU A 36 1.59 -1.88 9.88
CA LEU A 36 2.35 -2.40 11.02
C LEU A 36 3.83 -2.10 10.78
N GLY A 37 4.28 -0.98 11.30
CA GLY A 37 5.69 -0.60 11.34
C GLY A 37 6.33 -0.97 12.68
N HIS A 38 7.66 -0.93 12.72
CA HIS A 38 8.45 -1.24 13.93
C HIS A 38 8.16 -0.30 15.11
N THR A 39 7.63 0.89 14.85
CA THR A 39 7.33 1.92 15.87
C THR A 39 5.98 2.58 15.64
N SER A 40 5.16 2.07 14.72
CA SER A 40 3.85 2.64 14.42
C SER A 40 2.93 1.55 13.91
N ASP A 41 1.87 1.29 14.68
CA ASP A 41 0.73 0.50 14.25
C ASP A 41 -0.47 1.45 14.11
N PHE A 42 -1.03 1.54 12.91
CA PHE A 42 -2.25 2.29 12.71
C PHE A 42 -3.03 1.76 11.51
N THR A 43 -4.34 1.93 11.56
CA THR A 43 -5.23 1.70 10.43
C THR A 43 -5.50 3.01 9.73
N GLN A 44 -5.47 2.98 8.40
CA GLN A 44 -5.73 4.13 7.56
C GLN A 44 -6.69 3.72 6.44
N ILE A 45 -7.68 4.57 6.19
CA ILE A 45 -8.56 4.43 5.04
C ILE A 45 -7.86 5.06 3.84
N VAL A 46 -7.87 4.34 2.71
CA VAL A 46 -7.29 4.84 1.47
C VAL A 46 -8.21 5.92 0.90
N ASP A 47 -7.87 7.20 1.10
CA ASP A 47 -8.66 8.32 0.59
C ASP A 47 -8.41 8.58 -0.90
N SER A 48 -7.17 8.37 -1.36
CA SER A 48 -6.74 8.56 -2.75
C SER A 48 -5.47 7.75 -3.02
N ILE A 49 -5.31 7.27 -4.25
CA ILE A 49 -4.08 6.59 -4.69
C ILE A 49 -3.55 7.32 -5.92
N GLN A 50 -2.23 7.53 -5.97
CA GLN A 50 -1.55 8.12 -7.13
C GLN A 50 -0.45 7.18 -7.61
N VAL A 51 -0.46 6.87 -8.91
CA VAL A 51 0.55 6.05 -9.59
C VAL A 51 1.05 6.83 -10.79
N GLU A 52 2.35 7.00 -10.94
CA GLU A 52 2.95 7.74 -12.09
C GLU A 52 2.35 9.15 -12.31
N HIS A 53 2.04 9.86 -11.21
CA HIS A 53 1.33 11.15 -11.18
C HIS A 53 -0.14 11.13 -11.64
N GLU A 54 -0.74 9.96 -11.83
CA GLU A 54 -2.16 9.79 -12.14
C GLU A 54 -2.94 9.31 -10.91
N ALA A 55 -4.09 9.93 -10.66
CA ALA A 55 -5.02 9.49 -9.62
C ALA A 55 -5.78 8.25 -10.09
N VAL A 56 -5.69 7.17 -9.33
CA VAL A 56 -6.31 5.88 -9.67
C VAL A 56 -7.21 5.40 -8.55
N ALA A 57 -8.34 4.81 -8.92
CA ALA A 57 -9.28 4.23 -7.96
C ALA A 57 -8.80 2.90 -7.37
N SER A 58 -7.91 2.20 -8.09
CA SER A 58 -7.37 0.91 -7.66
C SER A 58 -5.97 0.70 -8.20
N VAL A 59 -5.17 -0.05 -7.44
CA VAL A 59 -3.80 -0.42 -7.79
C VAL A 59 -3.60 -1.91 -7.62
N GLN A 60 -2.76 -2.45 -8.49
CA GLN A 60 -2.40 -3.85 -8.56
C GLN A 60 -0.87 -3.95 -8.70
N PRO A 61 -0.22 -4.96 -8.10
CA PRO A 61 1.18 -5.29 -8.41
C PRO A 61 1.41 -5.38 -9.91
N ALA A 62 2.34 -4.57 -10.44
CA ALA A 62 2.60 -4.53 -11.87
C ALA A 62 3.29 -5.79 -12.42
N ASN A 63 3.86 -6.65 -11.59
CA ASN A 63 4.33 -7.97 -12.02
C ASN A 63 4.63 -8.84 -10.78
N PRO A 64 4.01 -10.02 -10.58
CA PRO A 64 4.54 -10.99 -9.64
C PRO A 64 5.78 -11.60 -10.31
N SER A 65 6.95 -10.99 -10.12
CA SER A 65 8.21 -11.65 -10.45
C SER A 65 8.38 -12.81 -9.47
N VAL A 66 7.73 -13.93 -9.79
CA VAL A 66 8.03 -15.27 -9.31
C VAL A 66 9.44 -15.57 -9.83
N SER A 67 10.44 -15.15 -9.07
CA SER A 67 11.79 -15.68 -9.22
C SER A 67 11.77 -17.08 -8.62
N ARG A 68 11.83 -18.04 -9.55
CA ARG A 68 12.02 -19.48 -9.37
C ARG A 68 13.04 -19.86 -8.32
#